data_AF-A0A2P5KAC8-F1
#
_entry.id   AF-A0A2P5KAC8-F1
#
_cell.length_a   1.000
_cell.length_b   1.000
_cell.length_c   1.000
_cell.angle_alpha   90.00
_cell.angle_beta   90.00
_cell.angle_gamma   90.00
#
_symmetry.space_group_name_H-M   'P 1'
#
loop_
_entity.id
_entity.type
_entity.pdbx_description
1 polymer ?
#
loop_
_entity_poly.entity_id
_entity_poly.type
_entity_poly.pdbx_seq_one_letter_code
_entity_poly.pdbx_strand_id
1 'polypeptide(L)'
;MTGRGRSDIGHDGQQPGVLRGGAKRFFVNRLTNLYPIPWISLALFLTVGVAGVNPLNRFSLMTLDRQAGGFEYLDGMTTLAIIVTTVWMLQAWQPLYEAINPPSWSLSALLFFYACFPWLAPRLLSLRRPGLAWVALWLGYLTPVVFAVQHWYAPASVGLLYTNPLIRLPEFAAGILLYGLYRERSVDWLCSTPARRAATLAFVALSFIGGVKALEHGGFGWVHNGALLPSQAALILVCAHVTMPAAVARLTTRLGNAALSLFAIHLPLFLIFTKLGKLLAIGMDPLQCVQQFTACINASRDIVPSMALYPAYLAGAVVTAVVFQEQIVAPLRDALRSRLSREPLQHRAADPSGGQAG
;
A
#
# COMPACT_ATOMS: atom_id res chain seq x y z
N MET A 1 -19.74 13.11 49.59
CA MET A 1 -19.92 14.30 48.76
C MET A 1 -18.60 15.05 48.71
N THR A 2 -17.94 15.09 47.55
CA THR A 2 -17.10 16.20 47.03
C THR A 2 -16.43 15.70 45.75
N GLY A 3 -16.84 16.29 44.63
CA GLY A 3 -16.61 15.82 43.27
C GLY A 3 -15.17 16.01 42.78
N ARG A 4 -14.73 15.04 41.99
CA ARG A 4 -13.55 15.10 41.11
C ARG A 4 -13.88 15.97 39.90
N GLY A 5 -13.11 17.04 39.72
CA GLY A 5 -13.04 17.80 38.47
C GLY A 5 -12.61 16.88 37.33
N ARG A 6 -13.48 16.78 36.31
CA ARG A 6 -13.21 16.10 35.05
C ARG A 6 -12.89 17.20 34.04
N SER A 7 -11.64 17.24 33.60
CA SER A 7 -11.11 18.17 32.62
C SER A 7 -11.84 18.05 31.28
N ASP A 8 -12.21 19.22 30.76
CA ASP A 8 -12.79 19.45 29.44
C ASP A 8 -11.94 18.82 28.34
N ILE A 9 -12.52 17.84 27.63
CA ILE A 9 -12.07 17.43 26.31
C ILE A 9 -12.83 18.31 25.33
N GLY A 10 -12.10 19.23 24.69
CA GLY A 10 -12.63 20.13 23.66
C GLY A 10 -13.41 19.36 22.60
N HIS A 11 -14.73 19.56 22.61
CA HIS A 11 -15.59 19.23 21.49
C HIS A 11 -15.26 20.22 20.35
N ASP A 12 -14.40 19.80 19.43
CA ASP A 12 -14.34 20.41 18.10
C ASP A 12 -15.73 20.24 17.47
N GLY A 13 -16.52 21.32 17.47
CA GLY A 13 -17.90 21.40 16.96
C GLY A 13 -17.98 21.31 15.45
N GLN A 14 -17.37 20.28 14.85
CA GLN A 14 -17.42 20.06 13.41
C GLN A 14 -18.64 19.23 13.04
N GLN A 15 -19.47 19.75 12.12
CA GLN A 15 -20.61 19.00 11.60
C GLN A 15 -20.14 17.63 11.05
N PRO A 16 -20.80 16.53 11.43
CA PRO A 16 -20.44 15.20 10.93
C PRO A 16 -20.57 15.18 9.40
N GLY A 17 -19.45 14.95 8.71
CA GLY A 17 -19.43 14.76 7.25
C GLY A 17 -18.68 15.82 6.44
N VAL A 18 -18.19 16.91 7.04
CA VAL A 18 -17.41 17.93 6.31
C VAL A 18 -15.91 17.56 6.29
N LEU A 19 -15.32 17.48 5.09
CA LEU A 19 -13.88 17.24 4.94
C LEU A 19 -13.06 18.38 5.54
N ARG A 20 -12.10 18.06 6.41
CA ARG A 20 -11.17 19.04 6.99
C ARG A 20 -10.43 19.80 5.89
N GLY A 21 -10.68 21.11 5.79
CA GLY A 21 -10.05 22.01 4.83
C GLY A 21 -10.62 21.95 3.41
N GLY A 22 -11.77 21.30 3.19
CA GLY A 22 -12.48 21.26 1.91
C GLY A 22 -11.95 20.20 0.92
N ALA A 23 -12.76 19.91 -0.11
CA ALA A 23 -12.48 18.87 -1.09
C ALA A 23 -11.19 19.14 -1.89
N LYS A 24 -10.95 20.39 -2.30
CA LYS A 24 -9.74 20.80 -3.03
C LYS A 24 -8.47 20.45 -2.25
N ARG A 25 -8.38 20.87 -0.98
CA ARG A 25 -7.23 20.60 -0.12
C ARG A 25 -7.05 19.11 0.15
N PHE A 26 -8.15 18.37 0.32
CA PHE A 26 -8.12 16.91 0.43
C PHE A 26 -7.45 16.28 -0.80
N PHE A 27 -7.93 16.59 -2.02
CA PHE A 27 -7.37 16.02 -3.24
C PHE A 27 -5.92 16.42 -3.48
N VAL A 28 -5.57 17.71 -3.32
CA VAL A 28 -4.19 18.17 -3.50
C VAL A 28 -3.25 17.42 -2.54
N ASN A 29 -3.63 17.25 -1.27
CA ASN A 29 -2.79 16.54 -0.31
C ASN A 29 -2.60 15.06 -0.64
N ARG A 30 -3.63 14.40 -1.18
CA ARG A 30 -3.58 12.96 -1.52
C ARG A 30 -2.84 12.72 -2.83
N LEU A 31 -3.15 13.49 -3.88
CA LEU A 31 -2.52 13.38 -5.19
C LEU A 31 -1.01 13.65 -5.12
N THR A 32 -0.60 14.73 -4.45
CA THR A 32 0.82 15.08 -4.31
C THR A 32 1.62 14.04 -3.51
N ASN A 33 0.96 13.29 -2.62
CA ASN A 33 1.60 12.21 -1.88
C ASN A 33 1.73 10.92 -2.70
N LEU A 34 0.84 10.70 -3.67
CA LEU A 34 0.70 9.43 -4.37
C LEU A 34 1.45 9.40 -5.72
N TYR A 35 1.33 10.46 -6.52
CA TYR A 35 1.86 10.51 -7.89
C TYR A 35 3.38 10.43 -8.05
N PRO A 36 4.22 10.92 -7.12
CA PRO A 36 5.68 10.77 -7.25
C PRO A 36 6.13 9.32 -7.45
N ILE A 37 5.47 8.37 -6.82
CA ILE A 37 5.89 6.97 -6.78
C ILE A 37 5.75 6.28 -8.15
N PRO A 38 4.56 6.26 -8.81
CA PRO A 38 4.41 5.66 -10.13
C PRO A 38 5.31 6.29 -11.19
N TRP A 39 5.53 7.60 -11.15
CA TRP A 39 6.38 8.28 -12.12
C TRP A 39 7.85 7.92 -11.97
N ILE A 40 8.37 7.85 -10.74
CA ILE A 40 9.73 7.37 -10.50
C ILE A 40 9.87 5.91 -10.93
N SER A 41 8.88 5.08 -10.62
CA SER A 41 8.86 3.68 -11.03
C SER A 41 8.86 3.51 -12.56
N LEU A 42 8.09 4.34 -13.27
CA LEU A 42 8.06 4.36 -14.73
C LEU A 42 9.41 4.84 -15.30
N ALA A 43 10.01 5.88 -14.72
CA ALA A 43 11.32 6.36 -15.15
C ALA A 43 12.40 5.28 -14.98
N LEU A 44 12.38 4.54 -13.87
CA LEU A 44 13.28 3.39 -13.65
C LEU A 44 13.06 2.30 -14.69
N PHE A 45 11.80 1.95 -14.98
CA PHE A 45 11.46 0.96 -16.03
C PHE A 45 11.98 1.38 -17.41
N LEU A 46 11.74 2.62 -17.81
CA LEU A 46 12.21 3.15 -19.10
C LEU A 46 13.74 3.16 -19.17
N THR A 47 14.42 3.51 -18.08
CA THR A 47 15.89 3.50 -18.01
C THR A 47 16.45 2.10 -18.22
N VAL A 48 15.89 1.10 -17.54
CA VAL A 48 16.29 -0.31 -17.69
C VAL A 48 16.00 -0.83 -19.10
N GLY A 49 14.90 -0.39 -19.70
CA GLY A 49 14.55 -0.75 -21.07
C GLY A 49 15.48 -0.16 -22.12
N VAL A 50 15.82 1.13 -22.00
CA VAL A 50 16.79 1.80 -22.89
C VAL A 50 18.19 1.21 -22.74
N ALA A 51 18.58 0.80 -21.52
CA ALA A 51 19.85 0.12 -21.28
C ALA A 51 19.93 -1.30 -21.88
N GLY A 52 18.88 -1.77 -22.57
CA GLY A 52 18.86 -3.07 -23.28
C GLY A 52 18.82 -4.29 -22.35
N VAL A 53 18.57 -4.09 -21.06
CA VAL A 53 18.56 -5.16 -20.06
C VAL A 53 17.24 -5.94 -20.08
N ASN A 54 16.13 -5.27 -20.41
CA ASN A 54 14.82 -5.90 -20.61
C ASN A 54 14.06 -5.23 -21.76
N PRO A 55 13.43 -6.00 -22.67
CA PRO A 55 12.57 -5.44 -23.70
C PRO A 55 11.36 -4.70 -23.09
N LEU A 56 11.10 -3.48 -23.56
CA LEU A 56 10.02 -2.61 -23.06
C LEU A 56 8.61 -3.17 -23.30
N ASN A 57 8.47 -4.13 -24.21
CA ASN A 57 7.20 -4.74 -24.59
C ASN A 57 6.96 -6.11 -23.92
N ARG A 58 7.81 -6.51 -22.97
CA ARG A 58 7.66 -7.79 -22.26
C ARG A 58 6.92 -7.59 -20.95
N PHE A 59 5.72 -8.15 -20.85
CA PHE A 59 4.84 -8.03 -19.69
C PHE A 59 4.45 -9.41 -19.14
N SER A 60 4.26 -9.50 -17.83
CA SER A 60 3.76 -10.72 -17.17
C SER A 60 2.24 -10.76 -17.23
N LEU A 61 1.67 -11.93 -17.49
CA LEU A 61 0.24 -12.19 -17.37
C LEU A 61 -0.17 -12.33 -15.90
N MET A 62 -1.41 -11.92 -15.60
CA MET A 62 -2.03 -12.16 -14.30
C MET A 62 -2.39 -13.64 -14.13
N THR A 63 -1.48 -14.48 -13.66
CA THR A 63 -1.75 -15.91 -13.48
C THR A 63 -1.41 -16.41 -12.07
N LEU A 64 -2.17 -17.41 -11.61
CA LEU A 64 -1.86 -18.16 -10.39
C LEU A 64 -0.82 -19.26 -10.66
N ASP A 65 -0.69 -19.68 -11.92
CA ASP A 65 0.32 -20.65 -12.33
C ASP A 65 1.68 -19.96 -12.48
N ARG A 66 2.45 -19.96 -11.39
CA ARG A 66 3.82 -19.44 -11.37
C ARG A 66 4.79 -20.28 -12.22
N GLN A 67 4.47 -21.53 -12.55
CA GLN A 67 5.32 -22.37 -13.40
C GLN A 67 5.12 -22.05 -14.89
N ALA A 68 3.92 -21.63 -15.28
CA ALA A 68 3.63 -21.22 -16.66
C ALA A 68 4.39 -19.95 -17.10
N GLY A 69 5.00 -19.19 -16.17
CA GLY A 69 5.97 -18.13 -16.50
C GLY A 69 5.53 -17.22 -17.64
N GLY A 70 4.24 -16.85 -17.65
CA GLY A 70 3.56 -16.29 -18.82
C GLY A 70 3.97 -14.86 -19.08
N PHE A 71 5.15 -14.67 -19.68
CA PHE A 71 5.51 -13.40 -20.27
C PHE A 71 4.99 -13.35 -21.70
N GLU A 72 4.31 -12.27 -22.04
CA GLU A 72 3.91 -11.97 -23.40
C GLU A 72 4.70 -10.78 -23.94
N TYR A 73 5.05 -10.86 -25.22
CA TYR A 73 5.57 -9.74 -25.97
C TYR A 73 4.41 -9.02 -26.63
N LEU A 74 4.14 -7.81 -26.16
CA LEU A 74 3.02 -7.03 -26.63
C LEU A 74 3.40 -6.23 -27.87
N ASP A 75 2.39 -5.90 -28.66
CA ASP A 75 2.55 -4.94 -29.74
C ASP A 75 2.80 -3.51 -29.19
N GLY A 76 3.18 -2.59 -30.08
CA GLY A 76 3.49 -1.22 -29.70
C GLY A 76 2.29 -0.46 -29.11
N MET A 77 1.08 -0.71 -29.63
CA MET A 77 -0.13 -0.02 -29.19
C MET A 77 -0.59 -0.46 -27.81
N THR A 78 -0.54 -1.76 -27.53
CA THR A 78 -0.87 -2.33 -26.23
C THR A 78 0.17 -1.92 -25.18
N THR A 79 1.45 -1.95 -25.54
CA THR A 79 2.54 -1.44 -24.69
C THR A 79 2.31 0.03 -24.34
N LEU A 80 1.98 0.86 -25.34
CA LEU A 80 1.66 2.27 -25.14
C LEU A 80 0.44 2.44 -24.22
N ALA A 81 -0.61 1.65 -24.40
CA ALA A 81 -1.79 1.68 -23.53
C ALA A 81 -1.45 1.36 -22.06
N ILE A 82 -0.56 0.40 -21.81
CA ILE A 82 -0.09 0.07 -20.44
C ILE A 82 0.72 1.23 -19.84
N ILE A 83 1.59 1.86 -20.63
CA ILE A 83 2.35 3.03 -20.17
C ILE A 83 1.39 4.20 -19.85
N VAL A 84 0.43 4.49 -20.73
CA VAL A 84 -0.55 5.54 -20.53
C VAL A 84 -1.39 5.27 -19.27
N THR A 85 -1.90 4.06 -19.09
CA THR A 85 -2.64 3.72 -17.87
C THR A 85 -1.77 3.85 -16.62
N THR A 86 -0.48 3.54 -16.67
CA THR A 86 0.45 3.77 -15.56
C THR A 86 0.63 5.26 -15.23
N VAL A 87 0.80 6.11 -16.25
CA VAL A 87 0.94 7.57 -16.09
C VAL A 87 -0.29 8.17 -15.39
N TRP A 88 -1.48 7.69 -15.74
CA TRP A 88 -2.75 8.12 -15.18
C TRP A 88 -3.19 7.35 -13.92
N MET A 89 -2.36 6.41 -13.43
CA MET A 89 -2.69 5.53 -12.31
C MET A 89 -4.00 4.73 -12.51
N LEU A 90 -4.25 4.25 -13.73
CA LEU A 90 -5.39 3.45 -14.15
C LEU A 90 -5.03 1.98 -14.45
N GLN A 91 -3.80 1.56 -14.18
CA GLN A 91 -3.33 0.22 -14.53
C GLN A 91 -4.06 -0.92 -13.80
N ALA A 92 -4.65 -0.67 -12.62
CA ALA A 92 -5.42 -1.70 -11.90
C ALA A 92 -6.78 -2.04 -12.55
N TRP A 93 -7.20 -1.27 -13.56
CA TRP A 93 -8.43 -1.54 -14.31
C TRP A 93 -8.21 -2.49 -15.49
N GLN A 94 -6.95 -2.74 -15.86
CA GLN A 94 -6.56 -3.72 -16.87
C GLN A 94 -6.32 -5.07 -16.19
N PRO A 95 -7.17 -6.09 -16.41
CA PRO A 95 -7.05 -7.36 -15.70
C PRO A 95 -6.03 -8.34 -16.31
N LEU A 96 -5.52 -8.12 -17.51
CA LEU A 96 -4.71 -9.13 -18.21
C LEU A 96 -3.23 -9.12 -17.81
N TYR A 97 -2.63 -7.93 -17.71
CA TYR A 97 -1.19 -7.77 -17.58
C TYR A 97 -0.82 -7.16 -16.23
N GLU A 98 0.32 -7.59 -15.68
CA GLU A 98 0.92 -6.94 -14.52
C GLU A 98 1.30 -5.50 -14.84
N ALA A 99 1.07 -4.63 -13.86
CA ALA A 99 1.56 -3.28 -13.91
C ALA A 99 3.10 -3.28 -14.08
N ILE A 100 3.62 -2.24 -14.74
CA ILE A 100 5.07 -2.02 -14.93
C ILE A 100 5.86 -2.25 -13.63
N ASN A 101 5.27 -1.83 -12.52
CA ASN A 101 5.66 -2.22 -11.18
C ASN A 101 4.52 -3.05 -10.59
N PRO A 102 4.63 -4.39 -10.51
CA PRO A 102 3.55 -5.28 -10.09
C PRO A 102 2.74 -4.79 -8.87
N PRO A 103 3.33 -4.44 -7.72
CA PRO A 103 2.61 -3.96 -6.54
C PRO A 103 1.93 -2.58 -6.70
N SER A 104 2.20 -1.83 -7.77
CA SER A 104 1.66 -0.49 -8.01
C SER A 104 0.16 -0.46 -8.32
N TRP A 105 -0.46 -1.61 -8.63
CA TRP A 105 -1.92 -1.71 -8.77
C TRP A 105 -2.64 -1.18 -7.52
N SER A 106 -2.06 -1.39 -6.34
CA SER A 106 -2.62 -0.93 -5.06
C SER A 106 -2.69 0.60 -4.97
N LEU A 107 -1.77 1.32 -5.61
CA LEU A 107 -1.77 2.78 -5.67
C LEU A 107 -2.87 3.28 -6.61
N SER A 108 -3.09 2.60 -7.74
CA SER A 108 -4.21 2.87 -8.64
C SER A 108 -5.56 2.68 -7.93
N ALA A 109 -5.72 1.57 -7.18
CA ALA A 109 -6.90 1.35 -6.35
C ALA A 109 -7.06 2.43 -5.26
N LEU A 110 -5.96 2.83 -4.59
CA LEU A 110 -5.98 3.88 -3.57
C LEU A 110 -6.40 5.24 -4.14
N LEU A 111 -5.98 5.57 -5.36
CA LEU A 111 -6.43 6.78 -6.06
C LEU A 111 -7.95 6.77 -6.25
N PHE A 112 -8.50 5.64 -6.72
CA PHE A 112 -9.93 5.46 -6.86
C PHE A 112 -10.66 5.59 -5.51
N PHE A 113 -10.12 4.99 -4.44
CA PHE A 113 -10.69 5.11 -3.10
C PHE A 113 -10.71 6.55 -2.59
N TYR A 114 -9.66 7.33 -2.86
CA TYR A 114 -9.66 8.76 -2.55
C TYR A 114 -10.71 9.54 -3.35
N ALA A 115 -10.99 9.17 -4.60
CA ALA A 115 -12.08 9.76 -5.36
C ALA A 115 -13.45 9.42 -4.76
N CYS A 116 -13.66 8.20 -4.27
CA CYS A 116 -14.90 7.78 -3.63
C CYS A 116 -15.09 8.35 -2.21
N PHE A 117 -14.00 8.61 -1.49
CA PHE A 117 -14.01 8.94 -0.05
C PHE A 117 -14.92 10.12 0.34
N PRO A 118 -14.91 11.28 -0.34
CA PRO A 118 -15.78 12.41 -0.01
C PRO A 118 -17.27 12.07 -0.01
N TRP A 119 -17.69 11.14 -0.86
CA TRP A 119 -19.08 10.70 -0.98
C TRP A 119 -19.39 9.53 -0.05
N LEU A 120 -18.47 8.56 0.03
CA LEU A 120 -18.68 7.32 0.74
C LEU A 120 -18.58 7.50 2.26
N ALA A 121 -17.60 8.27 2.74
CA ALA A 121 -17.32 8.38 4.16
C ALA A 121 -18.47 8.99 4.99
N PRO A 122 -19.07 10.14 4.59
CA PRO A 122 -20.20 10.70 5.35
C PRO A 122 -21.40 9.74 5.42
N ARG A 123 -21.69 9.04 4.31
CA ARG A 123 -22.81 8.09 4.25
C ARG A 123 -22.58 6.90 5.18
N LEU A 124 -21.42 6.26 5.09
CA LEU A 124 -21.08 5.11 5.93
C LEU A 124 -21.02 5.47 7.41
N LEU A 125 -20.44 6.62 7.76
CA LEU A 125 -20.35 7.09 9.14
C LEU A 125 -21.68 7.58 9.73
N SER A 126 -22.70 7.80 8.89
CA SER A 126 -24.06 8.17 9.32
C SER A 126 -24.99 6.96 9.49
N LEU A 127 -24.53 5.74 9.19
CA LEU A 127 -25.37 4.55 9.30
C LEU A 127 -25.75 4.27 10.76
N ARG A 128 -27.03 3.93 10.98
CA ARG A 128 -27.55 3.57 12.32
C ARG A 128 -26.98 2.28 12.88
N ARG A 129 -26.56 1.35 12.01
CA ARG A 129 -26.04 0.02 12.38
C ARG A 129 -24.71 -0.24 11.66
N PRO A 130 -23.63 0.50 12.01
CA PRO A 130 -22.36 0.40 11.29
C PRO A 130 -21.72 -0.98 11.39
N GLY A 131 -21.93 -1.71 12.50
CA GLY A 131 -21.46 -3.09 12.65
C GLY A 131 -22.12 -4.07 11.69
N LEU A 132 -23.44 -3.97 11.49
CA LEU A 132 -24.15 -4.82 10.52
C LEU A 132 -23.70 -4.51 9.09
N ALA A 133 -23.53 -3.23 8.77
CA ALA A 133 -23.01 -2.82 7.47
C ALA A 133 -21.57 -3.32 7.25
N TRP A 134 -20.74 -3.32 8.29
CA TRP A 134 -19.39 -3.87 8.23
C TRP A 134 -19.41 -5.37 7.91
N VAL A 135 -20.26 -6.14 8.60
CA VAL A 135 -20.44 -7.58 8.33
C VAL A 135 -20.99 -7.81 6.92
N ALA A 136 -21.96 -7.02 6.46
CA ALA A 136 -22.50 -7.12 5.11
C ALA A 136 -21.44 -6.86 4.04
N LEU A 137 -20.58 -5.85 4.23
CA LEU A 137 -19.45 -5.59 3.35
C LEU A 137 -18.44 -6.72 3.36
N TRP A 138 -18.12 -7.28 4.54
CA TRP A 138 -17.22 -8.41 4.65
C TRP A 138 -17.76 -9.64 3.90
N LEU A 139 -19.02 -10.02 4.12
CA LEU A 139 -19.66 -11.14 3.42
C LEU A 139 -19.76 -10.88 1.91
N GLY A 140 -20.09 -9.65 1.51
CA GLY A 140 -20.07 -9.26 0.10
C GLY A 140 -18.66 -9.32 -0.49
N TYR A 141 -17.63 -9.02 0.29
CA TYR A 141 -16.25 -9.09 -0.15
C TYR A 141 -15.69 -10.51 -0.23
N LEU A 142 -16.40 -11.50 0.31
CA LEU A 142 -16.13 -12.92 0.07
C LEU A 142 -16.69 -13.39 -1.29
N THR A 143 -17.45 -12.59 -2.04
CA THR A 143 -18.00 -13.04 -3.34
C THR A 143 -16.96 -13.49 -4.38
N PRO A 144 -15.73 -12.91 -4.48
CA PRO A 144 -14.64 -13.46 -5.30
C PRO A 144 -14.32 -14.93 -5.03
N VAL A 145 -14.57 -15.40 -3.82
CA VAL A 145 -14.36 -16.79 -3.41
C VAL A 145 -15.28 -17.75 -4.17
N VAL A 146 -16.53 -17.33 -4.42
CA VAL A 146 -17.50 -18.13 -5.19
C VAL A 146 -16.99 -18.38 -6.61
N PHE A 147 -16.29 -17.42 -7.20
CA PHE A 147 -15.67 -17.59 -8.52
C PHE A 147 -14.44 -18.49 -8.49
N ALA A 148 -13.65 -18.45 -7.40
CA ALA A 148 -12.52 -19.37 -7.22
C ALA A 148 -12.98 -20.82 -7.11
N VAL A 149 -14.09 -21.10 -6.41
CA VAL A 149 -14.70 -22.44 -6.33
C VAL A 149 -15.17 -22.94 -7.71
N GLN A 150 -15.51 -22.03 -8.62
CA GLN A 150 -15.89 -22.34 -10.00
C GLN A 150 -14.69 -22.44 -10.96
N HIS A 151 -13.47 -22.53 -10.45
CA HIS A 151 -12.23 -22.68 -11.22
C HIS A 151 -11.98 -21.56 -12.25
N TRP A 152 -12.41 -20.33 -11.97
CA TRP A 152 -12.15 -19.17 -12.83
C TRP A 152 -10.71 -18.66 -12.72
N TYR A 153 -9.78 -19.41 -13.29
CA TYR A 153 -8.32 -19.13 -13.24
C TYR A 153 -7.74 -18.54 -14.53
N ALA A 154 -8.59 -18.15 -15.49
CA ALA A 154 -8.14 -17.42 -16.67
C ALA A 154 -7.45 -16.10 -16.25
N PRO A 155 -6.42 -15.62 -16.98
CA PRO A 155 -5.65 -14.48 -16.51
C PRO A 155 -6.47 -13.22 -16.23
N ALA A 156 -7.44 -12.92 -17.10
CA ALA A 156 -8.36 -11.81 -16.90
C ALA A 156 -9.22 -11.98 -15.63
N SER A 157 -9.66 -13.19 -15.30
CA SER A 157 -10.42 -13.46 -14.08
C SER A 157 -9.54 -13.25 -12.85
N VAL A 158 -8.31 -13.75 -12.88
CA VAL A 158 -7.33 -13.59 -11.79
C VAL A 158 -7.05 -12.10 -11.58
N GLY A 159 -6.68 -11.36 -12.63
CA GLY A 159 -6.36 -9.95 -12.50
C GLY A 159 -7.56 -9.08 -12.10
N LEU A 160 -8.77 -9.42 -12.56
CA LEU A 160 -10.00 -8.74 -12.15
C LEU A 160 -10.24 -8.92 -10.63
N LEU A 161 -10.14 -10.14 -10.12
CA LEU A 161 -10.35 -10.43 -8.70
C LEU A 161 -9.18 -9.97 -7.81
N TYR A 162 -7.98 -9.83 -8.38
CA TYR A 162 -6.76 -9.47 -7.65
C TYR A 162 -6.58 -7.96 -7.55
N THR A 163 -6.70 -7.23 -8.66
CA THR A 163 -6.31 -5.80 -8.75
C THR A 163 -7.47 -4.82 -8.81
N ASN A 164 -8.66 -5.25 -9.28
CA ASN A 164 -9.68 -4.31 -9.69
C ASN A 164 -10.17 -3.43 -8.51
N PRO A 165 -10.14 -2.08 -8.65
CA PRO A 165 -10.53 -1.20 -7.56
C PRO A 165 -11.97 -1.37 -7.09
N LEU A 166 -12.92 -1.76 -7.94
CA LEU A 166 -14.31 -1.99 -7.53
C LEU A 166 -14.44 -3.24 -6.67
N ILE A 167 -13.73 -4.32 -7.02
CA ILE A 167 -13.72 -5.55 -6.23
C ILE A 167 -13.10 -5.30 -4.86
N ARG A 168 -12.12 -4.39 -4.77
CA ARG A 168 -11.40 -4.02 -3.55
C ARG A 168 -12.11 -2.93 -2.72
N LEU A 169 -13.10 -2.22 -3.28
CA LEU A 169 -13.82 -1.14 -2.61
C LEU A 169 -14.48 -1.53 -1.27
N PRO A 170 -15.08 -2.73 -1.12
CA PRO A 170 -15.65 -3.16 0.16
C PRO A 170 -14.64 -3.15 1.31
N GLU A 171 -13.37 -3.49 1.08
CA GLU A 171 -12.33 -3.43 2.11
C GLU A 171 -12.07 -1.99 2.57
N PHE A 172 -11.98 -1.05 1.63
CA PHE A 172 -11.83 0.37 1.95
C PHE A 172 -13.03 0.90 2.73
N ALA A 173 -14.24 0.56 2.30
CA ALA A 173 -15.49 0.91 2.99
C ALA A 173 -15.57 0.32 4.41
N ALA A 174 -15.14 -0.94 4.58
CA ALA A 174 -15.06 -1.60 5.88
C ALA A 174 -14.06 -0.87 6.81
N GLY A 175 -12.95 -0.35 6.28
CA GLY A 175 -12.02 0.50 7.03
C GLY A 175 -12.66 1.80 7.54
N ILE A 176 -13.51 2.46 6.74
CA ILE A 176 -14.26 3.65 7.17
C ILE A 176 -15.22 3.31 8.31
N LEU A 177 -15.98 2.21 8.18
CA LEU A 177 -16.89 1.76 9.22
C LEU A 177 -16.16 1.34 10.50
N LEU A 178 -15.00 0.68 10.36
CA LEU A 178 -14.13 0.32 11.48
C LEU A 178 -13.69 1.56 12.26
N TYR A 179 -13.31 2.63 11.56
CA TYR A 179 -13.02 3.92 12.19
C TYR A 179 -14.23 4.48 12.95
N GLY A 180 -15.43 4.44 12.38
CA GLY A 180 -16.67 4.86 13.06
C GLY A 180 -16.92 4.06 14.34
N LEU A 181 -16.85 2.73 14.25
CA LEU A 181 -17.00 1.81 15.39
C LEU A 181 -15.97 2.05 16.49
N TYR A 182 -14.71 2.31 16.12
CA TYR A 182 -13.65 2.65 17.05
C TYR A 182 -13.91 4.00 17.74
N ARG A 183 -14.29 5.04 16.97
CA ARG A 183 -14.62 6.37 17.50
C ARG A 183 -15.77 6.31 18.50
N GLU A 184 -16.77 5.49 18.22
CA GLU A 184 -17.94 5.26 19.09
C GLU A 184 -17.65 4.28 20.24
N ARG A 185 -16.41 3.80 20.37
CA ARG A 185 -15.96 2.84 21.39
C ARG A 185 -16.73 1.52 21.38
N SER A 186 -17.43 1.22 20.28
CA SER A 186 -18.28 0.03 20.12
C SER A 186 -17.47 -1.27 20.01
N VAL A 187 -16.16 -1.16 19.75
CA VAL A 187 -15.23 -2.28 19.59
C VAL A 187 -14.13 -2.31 20.67
N ASP A 188 -14.16 -1.41 21.65
CA ASP A 188 -13.19 -1.36 22.76
C ASP A 188 -13.16 -2.67 23.55
N TRP A 189 -14.29 -3.38 23.58
CA TRP A 189 -14.41 -4.65 24.27
C TRP A 189 -13.39 -5.69 23.79
N LEU A 190 -12.92 -5.63 22.53
CA LEU A 190 -11.89 -6.51 21.99
C LEU A 190 -10.52 -6.29 22.66
N CYS A 191 -10.26 -5.07 23.12
CA CYS A 191 -8.96 -4.65 23.66
C CYS A 191 -9.02 -4.19 25.13
N SER A 192 -10.16 -4.34 25.81
CA SER A 192 -10.39 -3.77 27.14
C SER A 192 -9.49 -4.38 28.23
N THR A 193 -9.19 -5.68 28.15
CA THR A 193 -8.32 -6.39 29.11
C THR A 193 -7.11 -7.03 28.42
N PRO A 194 -6.00 -7.27 29.15
CA PRO A 194 -4.83 -7.96 28.59
C PRO A 194 -5.19 -9.34 28.00
N ALA A 195 -6.08 -10.09 28.65
CA ALA A 195 -6.55 -11.38 28.15
C ALA A 195 -7.29 -11.26 26.82
N ARG A 196 -8.18 -10.26 26.66
CA ARG A 196 -8.90 -10.04 25.39
C ARG A 196 -7.97 -9.54 24.29
N ARG A 197 -6.99 -8.68 24.62
CA ARG A 197 -5.94 -8.29 23.67
C ARG A 197 -5.13 -9.50 23.20
N ALA A 198 -4.70 -10.36 24.12
CA ALA A 198 -3.99 -11.60 23.81
C ALA A 198 -4.84 -12.54 22.94
N ALA A 199 -6.12 -12.71 23.27
CA ALA A 199 -7.05 -13.50 22.46
C ALA A 199 -7.26 -12.91 21.06
N THR A 200 -7.35 -11.58 20.94
CA THR A 200 -7.45 -10.88 19.67
C THR A 200 -6.18 -11.06 18.83
N LEU A 201 -5.00 -10.92 19.43
CA LEU A 201 -3.71 -11.19 18.77
C LEU A 201 -3.57 -12.67 18.36
N ALA A 202 -4.03 -13.60 19.21
CA ALA A 202 -4.05 -15.02 18.88
C ALA A 202 -4.98 -15.29 17.70
N PHE A 203 -6.17 -14.69 17.67
CA PHE A 203 -7.07 -14.75 16.51
C PHE A 203 -6.39 -14.23 15.24
N VAL A 204 -5.71 -13.09 15.31
CA VAL A 204 -4.93 -12.55 14.18
C VAL A 204 -3.88 -13.56 13.73
N ALA A 205 -3.03 -14.03 14.63
CA ALA A 205 -1.95 -14.98 14.30
C ALA A 205 -2.50 -16.27 13.69
N LEU A 206 -3.53 -16.87 14.29
CA LEU A 206 -4.17 -18.09 13.79
C LEU A 206 -4.81 -17.88 12.41
N SER A 207 -5.41 -16.71 12.16
CA SER A 207 -5.98 -16.37 10.85
C SER A 207 -4.89 -16.31 9.78
N PHE A 208 -3.74 -15.68 10.07
CA PHE A 208 -2.61 -15.63 9.14
C PHE A 208 -1.99 -17.01 8.92
N ILE A 209 -1.81 -17.81 9.97
CA ILE A 209 -1.33 -19.19 9.85
C ILE A 209 -2.30 -20.03 8.98
N GLY A 210 -3.60 -19.91 9.24
CA GLY A 210 -4.63 -20.57 8.44
C GLY A 210 -4.61 -20.10 6.98
N GLY A 211 -4.40 -18.80 6.74
CA GLY A 211 -4.24 -18.24 5.40
C GLY A 211 -3.02 -18.81 4.66
N VAL A 212 -1.86 -18.91 5.32
CA VAL A 212 -0.67 -19.53 4.73
C VAL A 212 -0.94 -20.99 4.35
N LYS A 213 -1.52 -21.78 5.26
CA LYS A 213 -1.89 -23.17 4.97
C LYS A 213 -2.93 -23.29 3.85
N ALA A 214 -3.88 -22.37 3.77
CA ALA A 214 -4.86 -22.35 2.70
C ALA A 214 -4.18 -22.07 1.35
N LEU A 215 -3.20 -21.17 1.29
CA LEU A 215 -2.43 -20.90 0.06
C LEU A 215 -1.67 -22.13 -0.44
N GLU A 216 -1.10 -22.94 0.46
CA GLU A 216 -0.42 -24.19 0.10
C GLU A 216 -1.35 -25.19 -0.62
N HIS A 217 -2.66 -25.11 -0.37
CA HIS A 217 -3.68 -26.00 -0.94
C HIS A 217 -4.54 -25.31 -2.01
N GLY A 218 -4.03 -24.25 -2.64
CA GLY A 218 -4.73 -23.56 -3.74
C GLY A 218 -5.82 -22.57 -3.29
N GLY A 219 -5.88 -22.23 -2.00
CA GLY A 219 -6.83 -21.30 -1.40
C GLY A 219 -6.61 -19.82 -1.72
N PHE A 220 -5.98 -19.50 -2.85
CA PHE A 220 -5.63 -18.12 -3.22
C PHE A 220 -6.83 -17.17 -3.22
N GLY A 221 -7.95 -17.59 -3.81
CA GLY A 221 -9.17 -16.76 -3.87
C GLY A 221 -9.73 -16.39 -2.51
N TRP A 222 -9.61 -17.29 -1.52
CA TRP A 222 -10.06 -17.09 -0.13
C TRP A 222 -9.17 -16.09 0.58
N VAL A 223 -7.86 -16.31 0.54
CA VAL A 223 -6.89 -15.53 1.31
C VAL A 223 -6.76 -14.12 0.76
N HIS A 224 -6.92 -13.96 -0.56
CA HIS A 224 -6.78 -12.66 -1.21
C HIS A 224 -8.01 -11.75 -1.06
N ASN A 225 -9.21 -12.32 -0.90
CA ASN A 225 -10.45 -11.55 -0.88
C ASN A 225 -11.31 -11.86 0.35
N GLY A 226 -11.40 -10.88 1.25
CA GLY A 226 -12.36 -10.86 2.37
C GLY A 226 -12.04 -11.77 3.55
N ALA A 227 -11.43 -12.95 3.37
CA ALA A 227 -11.26 -13.90 4.48
C ALA A 227 -10.38 -13.36 5.63
N LEU A 228 -9.33 -12.60 5.29
CA LEU A 228 -8.45 -11.97 6.26
C LEU A 228 -8.92 -10.58 6.71
N LEU A 229 -10.03 -10.05 6.18
CA LEU A 229 -10.50 -8.71 6.56
C LEU A 229 -10.78 -8.57 8.07
N PRO A 230 -11.41 -9.54 8.76
CA PRO A 230 -11.61 -9.45 10.21
C PRO A 230 -10.30 -9.45 11.00
N SER A 231 -9.30 -10.23 10.60
CA SER A 231 -8.01 -10.27 11.29
C SER A 231 -7.19 -8.99 11.04
N GLN A 232 -7.24 -8.44 9.82
CA GLN A 232 -6.63 -7.14 9.50
C GLN A 232 -7.28 -6.01 10.32
N ALA A 233 -8.62 -5.99 10.41
CA ALA A 233 -9.34 -5.02 11.22
C ALA A 233 -9.00 -5.15 12.72
N ALA A 234 -8.96 -6.39 13.23
CA ALA A 234 -8.57 -6.67 14.61
C ALA A 234 -7.13 -6.21 14.91
N LEU A 235 -6.18 -6.45 14.01
CA LEU A 235 -4.80 -5.99 14.16
C LEU A 235 -4.72 -4.46 14.23
N ILE A 236 -5.42 -3.75 13.33
CA ILE A 236 -5.48 -2.28 13.33
C ILE A 236 -6.05 -1.78 14.66
N LEU A 237 -7.13 -2.40 15.16
CA LEU A 237 -7.72 -2.03 16.43
C LEU A 237 -6.76 -2.25 17.60
N VAL A 238 -6.05 -3.38 17.65
CA VAL A 238 -5.04 -3.62 18.68
C VAL A 238 -3.97 -2.53 18.65
N CYS A 239 -3.41 -2.23 17.47
CA CYS A 239 -2.42 -1.16 17.31
C CYS A 239 -2.96 0.22 17.74
N ALA A 240 -4.24 0.51 17.47
CA ALA A 240 -4.86 1.77 17.87
C ALA A 240 -5.08 1.92 19.39
N HIS A 241 -5.04 0.81 20.15
CA HIS A 241 -5.16 0.83 21.62
C HIS A 241 -3.81 0.84 22.33
N VAL A 242 -2.69 0.72 21.61
CA VAL A 242 -1.35 0.70 22.21
C VAL A 242 -0.86 2.13 22.41
N THR A 243 -0.57 2.48 23.65
CA THR A 243 0.19 3.70 23.98
C THR A 243 1.68 3.43 23.87
N MET A 244 2.41 4.26 23.14
CA MET A 244 3.85 4.11 22.91
C MET A 244 4.64 5.28 23.52
N PRO A 245 5.88 5.06 23.99
CA PRO A 245 6.79 6.15 24.33
C PRO A 245 7.07 7.06 23.11
N ALA A 246 7.33 8.34 23.34
CA ALA A 246 7.49 9.33 22.28
C ALA A 246 8.58 8.96 21.24
N ALA A 247 9.68 8.34 21.67
CA ALA A 247 10.75 7.90 20.78
C ALA A 247 10.27 6.81 19.80
N VAL A 248 9.52 5.83 20.30
CA VAL A 248 8.96 4.74 19.50
C VAL A 248 7.91 5.31 18.54
N ALA A 249 7.03 6.19 19.02
CA ALA A 249 6.02 6.84 18.18
C ALA A 249 6.64 7.62 17.01
N ARG A 250 7.75 8.35 17.24
CA ARG A 250 8.50 9.04 16.18
C ARG A 250 9.05 8.06 15.15
N LEU A 251 9.67 6.97 15.61
CA LEU A 251 10.22 5.94 14.72
C LEU A 251 9.12 5.28 13.90
N THR A 252 8.02 4.83 14.53
CA THR A 252 6.88 4.20 13.86
C THR A 252 6.24 5.15 12.85
N THR A 253 6.13 6.45 13.17
CA THR A 253 5.64 7.46 12.22
C THR A 253 6.58 7.61 11.03
N ARG A 254 7.90 7.67 11.27
CA ARG A 254 8.92 7.75 10.21
C ARG A 254 8.85 6.55 9.28
N LEU A 255 8.76 5.34 9.84
CA LEU A 255 8.62 4.09 9.07
C LEU A 255 7.29 4.05 8.30
N GLY A 256 6.19 4.46 8.93
CA GLY A 256 4.87 4.53 8.29
C GLY A 256 4.84 5.49 7.10
N ASN A 257 5.50 6.65 7.21
CA ASN A 257 5.63 7.60 6.10
C ASN A 257 6.39 7.02 4.91
N ALA A 258 7.32 6.10 5.13
CA ALA A 258 8.11 5.44 4.09
C ALA A 258 7.46 4.17 3.51
N ALA A 259 6.35 3.69 4.08
CA ALA A 259 5.72 2.45 3.66
C ALA A 259 5.30 2.46 2.17
N LEU A 260 4.77 3.60 1.67
CA LEU A 260 4.42 3.75 0.26
C LEU A 260 5.65 3.75 -0.66
N SER A 261 6.77 4.33 -0.20
CA SER A 261 8.03 4.33 -0.95
C SER A 261 8.58 2.93 -1.19
N LEU A 262 8.32 1.98 -0.28
CA LEU A 262 8.71 0.58 -0.46
C LEU A 262 8.11 -0.01 -1.73
N PHE A 263 6.87 0.33 -2.08
CA PHE A 263 6.21 -0.13 -3.33
C PHE A 263 6.98 0.31 -4.58
N ALA A 264 7.65 1.46 -4.54
CA ALA A 264 8.39 1.99 -5.68
C ALA A 264 9.71 1.26 -5.92
N ILE A 265 10.42 0.92 -4.84
CA ILE A 265 11.85 0.57 -4.92
C ILE A 265 12.16 -0.88 -4.59
N HIS A 266 11.29 -1.63 -3.90
CA HIS A 266 11.67 -2.96 -3.41
C HIS A 266 12.01 -3.95 -4.53
N LEU A 267 11.27 -3.94 -5.65
CA LEU A 267 11.58 -4.80 -6.79
C LEU A 267 12.92 -4.45 -7.46
N PRO A 268 13.20 -3.17 -7.82
CA PRO A 268 14.53 -2.77 -8.26
C PRO A 268 15.64 -3.18 -7.29
N LEU A 269 15.44 -2.98 -5.98
CA LEU A 269 16.41 -3.39 -4.97
C LEU A 269 16.58 -4.90 -4.90
N PHE A 270 15.51 -5.67 -5.03
CA PHE A 270 15.57 -7.13 -5.07
C PHE A 270 16.33 -7.65 -6.29
N LEU A 271 16.15 -7.02 -7.45
CA LEU A 271 16.90 -7.35 -8.66
C LEU A 271 18.40 -7.06 -8.48
N ILE A 272 18.76 -5.90 -7.91
CA ILE A 272 20.15 -5.59 -7.59
C ILE A 272 20.71 -6.60 -6.60
N PHE A 273 19.99 -6.87 -5.51
CA PHE A 273 20.39 -7.83 -4.48
C PHE A 273 20.64 -9.23 -5.05
N THR A 274 19.72 -9.75 -5.85
CA THR A 274 19.88 -11.09 -6.47
C THR A 274 21.04 -11.14 -7.45
N LYS A 275 21.28 -10.07 -8.23
CA LYS A 275 22.42 -9.99 -9.15
C LYS A 275 23.76 -9.91 -8.41
N LEU A 276 23.85 -9.10 -7.36
CA LEU A 276 25.04 -9.03 -6.49
C LEU A 276 25.28 -10.37 -5.78
N GLY A 277 24.22 -11.03 -5.29
CA GLY A 277 24.33 -12.35 -4.68
C GLY A 277 24.89 -13.40 -5.65
N LYS A 278 24.47 -13.37 -6.93
CA LYS A 278 25.06 -14.22 -7.97
C LYS A 278 26.54 -13.92 -8.19
N LEU A 279 26.92 -12.64 -8.29
CA LEU A 279 28.33 -12.24 -8.47
C LEU A 279 29.21 -12.70 -7.31
N LEU A 280 28.75 -12.50 -6.07
CA LEU A 280 29.48 -12.96 -4.87
C LEU A 280 29.61 -14.48 -4.83
N ALA A 281 28.58 -15.22 -5.25
CA ALA A 281 28.59 -16.67 -5.28
C ALA A 281 29.48 -17.26 -6.38
N ILE A 282 29.68 -16.54 -7.50
CA ILE A 282 30.63 -16.92 -8.56
C ILE A 282 32.08 -16.75 -8.06
N GLY A 283 32.33 -15.86 -7.09
CA GLY A 283 33.67 -15.61 -6.55
C GLY A 283 34.62 -14.91 -7.53
N MET A 284 34.10 -14.39 -8.65
CA MET A 284 34.88 -13.58 -9.60
C MET A 284 34.93 -12.12 -9.17
N ASP A 285 36.09 -11.48 -9.37
CA ASP A 285 36.22 -10.04 -9.13
C ASP A 285 35.32 -9.24 -10.09
N PRO A 286 34.66 -8.15 -9.62
CA PRO A 286 33.76 -7.34 -10.46
C PRO A 286 34.43 -6.84 -11.75
N LEU A 287 35.71 -6.49 -11.67
CA LEU A 287 36.47 -6.00 -12.82
C LEU A 287 36.72 -7.09 -13.86
N GLN A 288 36.96 -8.32 -13.42
CA GLN A 288 37.11 -9.49 -14.30
C GLN A 288 35.78 -9.85 -14.96
N CYS A 289 34.66 -9.76 -14.23
CA CYS A 289 33.32 -9.97 -14.78
C CYS A 289 32.98 -8.93 -15.87
N VAL A 290 33.40 -7.66 -15.71
CA VAL A 290 33.23 -6.64 -16.76
C VAL A 290 34.08 -6.95 -18.00
N GLN A 291 35.32 -7.40 -17.81
CA GLN A 291 36.23 -7.76 -18.91
C GLN A 291 35.78 -9.03 -19.65
N GLN A 292 35.19 -10.00 -18.94
CA GLN A 292 34.68 -11.26 -19.49
C GLN A 292 33.16 -11.38 -19.35
N PHE A 293 32.45 -10.34 -19.80
CA PHE A 293 31.02 -10.17 -19.59
C PHE A 293 30.16 -11.38 -19.97
N THR A 294 30.41 -11.97 -21.14
CA THR A 294 29.64 -13.13 -21.63
C THR A 294 29.85 -14.37 -20.78
N ALA A 295 31.09 -14.65 -20.37
CA ALA A 295 31.41 -15.78 -19.50
C ALA A 295 30.79 -15.61 -18.11
N CYS A 296 30.84 -14.38 -17.57
CA CYS A 296 30.23 -14.04 -16.29
C CYS A 296 28.71 -14.18 -16.30
N ILE A 297 28.03 -13.69 -17.34
CA ILE A 297 26.58 -13.87 -17.48
C ILE A 297 26.22 -15.35 -17.55
N ASN A 298 26.94 -16.15 -18.36
CA ASN A 298 26.66 -17.57 -18.49
C ASN A 298 26.87 -18.31 -17.16
N ALA A 299 27.99 -18.07 -16.45
CA ALA A 299 28.23 -18.64 -15.13
C ALA A 299 27.18 -18.23 -14.09
N SER A 300 26.63 -17.01 -14.19
CA SER A 300 25.61 -16.51 -13.28
C SER A 300 24.22 -17.14 -13.47
N ARG A 301 23.94 -17.76 -14.63
CA ARG A 301 22.61 -18.30 -14.95
C ARG A 301 22.27 -19.48 -14.05
N ASP A 302 23.23 -20.38 -13.83
CA ASP A 302 23.02 -21.65 -13.12
C ASP A 302 23.12 -21.52 -11.59
N ILE A 303 23.51 -20.34 -11.10
CA ILE A 303 23.64 -20.09 -9.67
C ILE A 303 22.32 -19.58 -9.09
N VAL A 304 21.80 -20.34 -8.14
CA VAL A 304 20.69 -19.94 -7.27
C VAL A 304 21.28 -19.20 -6.06
N PRO A 305 20.97 -17.91 -5.86
CA PRO A 305 21.47 -17.15 -4.72
C PRO A 305 20.99 -17.77 -3.41
N SER A 306 21.88 -17.88 -2.43
CA SER A 306 21.49 -18.28 -1.07
C SER A 306 20.53 -17.26 -0.47
N MET A 307 19.49 -17.74 0.20
CA MET A 307 18.56 -16.91 0.97
C MET A 307 19.13 -16.47 2.33
N ALA A 308 20.36 -16.85 2.66
CA ALA A 308 21.01 -16.47 3.92
C ALA A 308 21.11 -14.94 4.11
N LEU A 309 21.30 -14.18 3.02
CA LEU A 309 21.38 -12.72 3.06
C LEU A 309 20.01 -12.03 2.92
N TYR A 310 18.91 -12.79 2.86
CA TYR A 310 17.57 -12.23 2.69
C TYR A 310 17.15 -11.29 3.85
N PRO A 311 17.44 -11.58 5.14
CA PRO A 311 17.17 -10.64 6.23
C PRO A 311 17.92 -9.31 6.06
N ALA A 312 19.16 -9.36 5.57
CA ALA A 312 19.95 -8.15 5.28
C ALA A 312 19.33 -7.34 4.14
N TYR A 313 18.83 -8.01 3.10
CA TYR A 313 18.03 -7.37 2.04
C TYR A 313 16.78 -6.67 2.60
N LEU A 314 16.01 -7.35 3.46
CA LEU A 314 14.80 -6.75 4.05
C LEU A 314 15.13 -5.49 4.87
N ALA A 315 16.16 -5.55 5.72
CA ALA A 315 16.61 -4.40 6.49
C ALA A 315 17.10 -3.26 5.57
N GLY A 316 17.90 -3.59 4.56
CA GLY A 316 18.40 -2.64 3.57
C GLY A 316 17.27 -1.99 2.76
N ALA A 317 16.24 -2.74 2.38
CA ALA A 317 15.07 -2.24 1.67
C ALA A 317 14.28 -1.23 2.51
N VAL A 318 14.09 -1.50 3.82
CA VAL A 318 13.45 -0.56 4.74
C VAL A 318 14.27 0.72 4.90
N VAL A 319 15.58 0.60 5.13
CA VAL A 319 16.47 1.77 5.27
C VAL A 319 16.44 2.62 3.99
N THR A 320 16.58 1.97 2.83
CA THR A 320 16.56 2.66 1.54
C THR A 320 15.19 3.32 1.29
N ALA A 321 14.09 2.70 1.69
CA ALA A 321 12.75 3.28 1.56
C ALA A 321 12.60 4.54 2.41
N VAL A 322 13.14 4.56 3.63
CA VAL A 322 13.15 5.76 4.48
C VAL A 322 13.98 6.87 3.84
N VAL A 323 15.20 6.57 3.39
CA VAL A 323 16.07 7.56 2.73
C VAL A 323 15.41 8.11 1.47
N PHE A 324 14.86 7.24 0.61
CA PHE A 324 14.15 7.63 -0.60
C PHE A 324 12.92 8.50 -0.30
N GLN A 325 12.16 8.14 0.73
CA GLN A 325 11.00 8.92 1.18
C GLN A 325 11.40 10.33 1.63
N GLU A 326 12.48 10.46 2.39
CA GLU A 326 12.92 11.73 2.98
C GLU A 326 13.66 12.63 1.98
N GLN A 327 14.47 12.05 1.11
CA GLN A 327 15.36 12.79 0.21
C GLN A 327 14.74 13.09 -1.15
N ILE A 328 13.81 12.25 -1.63
CA ILE A 328 13.25 12.37 -2.98
C ILE A 328 11.75 12.63 -2.93
N VAL A 329 10.99 11.75 -2.28
CA VAL A 329 9.52 11.82 -2.32
C VAL A 329 8.97 13.01 -1.55
N ALA A 330 9.45 13.26 -0.33
CA ALA A 330 8.95 14.36 0.50
C ALA A 330 9.24 15.75 -0.11
N PRO A 331 10.48 16.06 -0.57
CA PRO A 331 10.75 17.33 -1.24
C PRO A 331 9.93 17.53 -2.51
N LEU A 332 9.77 16.48 -3.33
CA LEU A 332 8.95 16.54 -4.54
C LEU A 332 7.48 16.78 -4.21
N ARG A 333 6.93 16.08 -3.22
CA ARG A 333 5.57 16.30 -2.73
C ARG A 333 5.35 17.73 -2.27
N ASP A 334 6.27 18.28 -1.49
CA ASP A 334 6.16 19.63 -0.94
C ASP A 334 6.29 20.69 -2.05
N ALA A 335 7.18 20.48 -3.02
CA ALA A 335 7.28 21.30 -4.22
C ALA A 335 5.97 21.29 -5.04
N LEU A 336 5.40 20.11 -5.31
CA LEU A 336 4.11 19.98 -6.03
C LEU A 336 2.98 20.67 -5.26
N ARG A 337 2.91 20.46 -3.94
CA ARG A 337 1.89 21.07 -3.08
C ARG A 337 1.99 22.60 -3.10
N SER A 338 3.20 23.17 -3.02
CA SER A 338 3.39 24.62 -3.06
C SER A 338 2.90 25.25 -4.36
N ARG A 339 3.01 24.53 -5.48
CA ARG A 339 2.54 24.98 -6.81
C ARG A 339 1.03 24.89 -6.95
N LEU A 340 0.43 23.81 -6.46
CA LEU A 340 -1.02 23.55 -6.58
C LEU A 340 -1.87 24.29 -5.54
N SER A 341 -1.30 24.58 -4.37
CA SER A 341 -1.97 25.27 -3.26
C SER A 341 -1.72 26.77 -3.24
N ARG A 342 -1.36 27.42 -4.37
CA ARG A 342 -1.35 28.88 -4.49
C ARG A 342 -2.77 29.44 -4.34
N GLU A 343 -3.31 29.42 -3.12
CA GLU A 343 -4.26 30.41 -2.65
C GLU A 343 -3.46 31.67 -2.29
N PRO A 344 -3.99 32.87 -2.57
CA PRO A 344 -3.31 34.11 -2.21
C PRO A 344 -3.01 34.11 -0.71
N LEU A 345 -1.80 34.52 -0.35
CA LEU A 345 -1.39 34.84 1.03
C LEU A 345 -2.22 36.03 1.55
N GLN A 346 -3.49 35.81 1.86
CA GLN A 346 -4.35 36.78 2.54
C GLN A 346 -4.98 36.09 3.75
N HIS A 347 -4.17 35.86 4.79
CA HIS A 347 -4.56 35.87 6.21
C HIS A 347 -3.41 35.44 7.12
N ARG A 348 -2.22 36.05 6.94
CA ARG A 348 -1.14 35.95 7.94
C ARG A 348 -0.66 37.29 8.48
N ALA A 349 -1.45 38.35 8.31
CA ALA A 349 -1.22 39.63 8.94
C ALA A 349 -2.50 40.10 9.62
N ALA A 350 -2.66 39.72 10.89
CA ALA A 350 -3.39 40.46 11.92
C ALA A 350 -3.22 39.71 13.24
N ASP A 351 -2.00 39.75 13.79
CA ASP A 351 -1.80 39.58 15.24
C ASP A 351 -1.32 40.93 15.75
N PRO A 352 -2.18 41.75 16.38
CA PRO A 352 -1.73 42.92 17.11
C PRO A 352 -1.62 42.56 18.59
N SER A 353 -0.62 41.76 18.95
CA SER A 353 -0.12 41.70 20.33
C SER A 353 0.97 42.75 20.50
N GLY A 354 0.52 44.01 20.53
CA GLY A 354 1.29 45.11 21.09
C GLY A 354 1.49 44.87 22.58
N GLY A 355 2.74 44.96 23.03
CA GLY A 355 3.11 44.76 24.41
C GLY A 355 2.57 45.82 25.36
N GLN A 356 2.53 45.47 26.64
CA GLN A 356 2.64 46.43 27.72
C GLN A 356 3.64 45.90 28.74
N ALA A 357 4.72 46.67 28.89
CA ALA A 357 5.47 46.80 30.12
C ALA A 357 4.67 47.70 31.08
N GLY A 358 4.73 47.41 32.38
CA GLY A 358 4.06 48.15 33.45
C GLY A 358 3.74 47.24 34.61
#